data_AF-A0A2U1N2X4-F1
#
_entry.id   AF-A0A2U1N2X4-F1
#
_cell.length_a   1.000
_cell.length_b   1.000
_cell.length_c   1.000
_cell.angle_alpha   90.00
_cell.angle_beta   90.00
_cell.angle_gamma   90.00
#
_symmetry.space_group_name_H-M   'P 1'
#
loop_
_entity.id
_entity.type
_entity.pdbx_description
1 polymer ?
#
loop_
_entity_poly.entity_id
_entity_poly.type
_entity_poly.pdbx_seq_one_letter_code
_entity_poly.pdbx_strand_id
1 'polypeptide(L)'
;MSDNIPIEVQMDIIRRLPVKCVAQCRSVCKLCKACVDTLHFTARFVYLQRWKGNVNFVDQNFSLTPLSSNINFTDLEPIGWSHGVWGFIYGPIVRHWIGFVWNPSIKRSVGTFIPYVTLAQEYEKRFLAFRIRPDNLDPTMLKISFPFNP
;
A
#
# COMPACT_ATOMS: atom_id res chain seq x y z
N MET A 1 17.55 -0.67 -18.19
CA MET A 1 16.43 -0.76 -19.16
C MET A 1 17.01 -0.47 -20.53
N SER A 2 16.44 -1.04 -21.58
CA SER A 2 17.01 -0.91 -22.93
C SER A 2 16.52 0.39 -23.55
N ASP A 3 17.41 1.22 -24.07
CA ASP A 3 17.03 2.45 -24.79
C ASP A 3 16.44 2.13 -26.18
N ASN A 4 16.61 0.89 -26.64
CA ASN A 4 16.13 0.42 -27.96
C ASN A 4 14.69 -0.08 -27.94
N ILE A 5 14.03 -0.12 -26.77
CA ILE A 5 12.65 -0.61 -26.63
C ILE A 5 11.77 0.55 -26.14
N PRO A 6 10.60 0.80 -26.75
CA PRO A 6 9.68 1.82 -26.25
C PRO A 6 9.29 1.59 -24.78
N ILE A 7 9.19 2.68 -24.01
CA ILE A 7 8.94 2.64 -22.56
C ILE A 7 7.68 1.84 -22.20
N GLU A 8 6.65 1.93 -23.02
CA GLU A 8 5.37 1.23 -22.86
C GLU A 8 5.52 -0.29 -22.95
N VAL A 9 6.32 -0.76 -23.90
CA VAL A 9 6.63 -2.19 -24.08
C VAL A 9 7.46 -2.69 -22.90
N GLN A 10 8.44 -1.91 -22.45
CA GLN A 10 9.23 -2.25 -21.27
C GLN A 10 8.35 -2.36 -20.02
N MET A 11 7.42 -1.43 -19.82
CA MET A 11 6.46 -1.51 -18.72
C MET A 11 5.58 -2.76 -18.82
N ASP A 12 5.10 -3.13 -20.02
CA ASP A 12 4.27 -4.33 -20.19
C ASP A 12 5.03 -5.62 -19.88
N ILE A 13 6.30 -5.70 -20.29
CA ILE A 13 7.20 -6.81 -19.92
C ILE A 13 7.35 -6.90 -18.40
N ILE A 14 7.69 -5.77 -17.75
CA ILE A 14 7.90 -5.74 -16.29
C ILE A 14 6.61 -6.13 -15.54
N ARG A 15 5.44 -5.72 -16.02
CA ARG A 15 4.15 -6.06 -15.37
C ARG A 15 3.85 -7.56 -15.38
N ARG A 16 4.39 -8.32 -16.33
CA ARG A 16 4.20 -9.77 -16.42
C ARG A 16 5.13 -10.56 -15.50
N LEU A 17 6.12 -9.91 -14.90
CA LEU A 17 7.07 -10.55 -14.00
C LEU A 17 6.42 -10.86 -12.63
N PRO A 18 6.94 -11.87 -11.90
CA PRO A 18 6.55 -12.10 -10.51
C PRO A 18 6.81 -10.86 -9.64
N VAL A 19 6.01 -10.70 -8.59
CA VAL A 19 6.08 -9.57 -7.64
C VAL A 19 7.50 -9.32 -7.12
N LYS A 20 8.22 -10.39 -6.76
CA LYS A 20 9.61 -10.30 -6.29
C LYS A 20 10.56 -9.73 -7.37
N CYS A 21 10.36 -10.11 -8.63
CA CYS A 21 11.15 -9.60 -9.74
C CYS A 21 10.85 -8.13 -9.99
N VAL A 22 9.57 -7.72 -9.94
CA VAL A 22 9.18 -6.30 -10.06
C VAL A 22 9.78 -5.46 -8.92
N ALA A 23 9.82 -6.00 -7.70
CA ALA A 23 10.51 -5.38 -6.57
C ALA A 23 11.99 -5.12 -6.88
N GLN A 24 12.67 -6.13 -7.41
CA GLN A 24 14.08 -6.09 -7.77
C GLN A 24 14.34 -5.17 -8.97
N CYS A 25 13.42 -5.04 -9.92
CA CYS A 25 13.58 -4.12 -11.06
C CYS A 25 13.92 -2.70 -10.58
N ARG A 26 13.37 -2.25 -9.44
CA ARG A 26 13.64 -0.93 -8.87
C ARG A 26 15.09 -0.71 -8.45
N SER A 27 15.83 -1.76 -8.10
CA SER A 27 17.25 -1.66 -7.74
C SER A 27 18.18 -1.82 -8.95
N VAL A 28 17.65 -2.12 -10.14
CA VAL A 28 18.46 -2.31 -11.35
C VAL A 28 18.97 -0.99 -11.91
N CYS A 29 18.10 0.02 -12.08
CA CYS A 29 18.49 1.35 -12.56
C CYS A 29 17.44 2.42 -12.23
N LYS A 30 17.84 3.70 -12.35
CA LYS A 30 16.96 4.86 -12.09
C LYS A 30 15.69 4.84 -12.96
N LEU A 31 15.82 4.44 -14.22
CA LEU A 31 14.68 4.36 -15.14
C LEU A 31 13.69 3.26 -14.74
N CYS A 32 14.17 2.06 -14.38
CA CYS A 32 13.31 0.99 -13.85
C CYS A 32 12.57 1.45 -12.59
N LYS A 33 13.27 2.12 -11.67
CA LYS A 33 12.66 2.68 -10.46
C LYS A 33 11.55 3.66 -10.83
N ALA A 34 11.84 4.65 -11.67
CA ALA A 34 10.87 5.64 -12.09
C ALA A 34 9.64 5.00 -12.77
N CYS A 35 9.84 4.01 -13.64
CA CYS A 35 8.75 3.28 -14.29
C CYS A 35 7.86 2.54 -13.30
N VAL A 36 8.45 1.76 -12.39
CA VAL A 36 7.70 1.00 -11.39
C VAL A 36 7.01 1.93 -10.39
N ASP A 37 7.60 3.08 -10.08
CA ASP A 37 7.06 4.09 -9.16
C ASP A 37 5.91 4.92 -9.77
N THR A 38 5.59 4.77 -11.07
CA THR A 38 4.44 5.45 -11.67
C THR A 38 3.11 4.87 -11.19
N LEU A 39 2.11 5.76 -11.01
CA LEU A 39 0.72 5.37 -10.75
C LEU A 39 0.17 4.44 -11.85
N HIS A 40 0.48 4.73 -13.11
CA HIS A 40 0.02 3.93 -14.25
C HIS A 40 0.60 2.51 -14.25
N PHE A 41 1.86 2.32 -13.86
CA PHE A 41 2.41 0.98 -13.65
C PHE A 41 1.70 0.27 -12.50
N THR A 42 1.63 0.96 -11.37
CA THR A 42 1.08 0.50 -10.09
C THR A 42 -0.34 -0.03 -10.27
N ALA A 43 -1.21 0.77 -10.87
CA ALA A 43 -2.61 0.43 -11.05
C ALA A 43 -2.83 -0.84 -11.88
N ARG A 44 -2.14 -0.91 -13.02
CA ARG A 44 -2.28 -2.04 -13.94
C ARG A 44 -1.63 -3.31 -13.38
N PHE A 45 -0.52 -3.19 -12.64
CA PHE A 45 0.13 -4.32 -12.01
C PHE A 45 -0.75 -4.92 -10.89
N VAL A 46 -1.33 -4.09 -10.01
CA VAL A 46 -2.24 -4.58 -8.95
C VAL A 46 -3.46 -5.27 -9.53
N TYR A 47 -4.06 -4.67 -10.57
CA TYR A 47 -5.18 -5.23 -11.28
C TYR A 47 -4.85 -6.63 -11.84
N LEU A 48 -3.70 -6.78 -12.51
CA LEU A 48 -3.22 -8.07 -13.02
C LEU A 48 -2.94 -9.08 -11.91
N GLN A 49 -2.47 -8.63 -10.75
CA GLN A 49 -2.24 -9.49 -9.59
C GLN A 49 -3.53 -9.84 -8.82
N ARG A 50 -4.70 -9.41 -9.33
CA ARG A 50 -6.05 -9.76 -8.85
C ARG A 50 -6.23 -9.44 -7.37
N TRP A 51 -5.88 -8.24 -6.93
CA TRP A 51 -6.32 -7.77 -5.61
C TRP A 51 -7.86 -7.83 -5.55
N LYS A 52 -8.39 -8.52 -4.53
CA LYS A 52 -9.83 -8.81 -4.40
C LYS A 52 -10.55 -7.92 -3.38
N GLY A 53 -9.96 -6.80 -2.94
CA GLY A 53 -10.59 -5.94 -1.92
C GLY A 53 -10.59 -6.51 -0.49
N ASN A 54 -9.93 -7.65 -0.26
CA ASN A 54 -9.87 -8.28 1.06
C ASN A 54 -8.84 -7.57 1.95
N VAL A 55 -9.32 -6.72 2.86
CA VAL A 55 -8.51 -5.98 3.81
C VAL A 55 -8.85 -6.43 5.24
N ASN A 56 -7.85 -6.83 6.00
CA ASN A 56 -8.01 -7.06 7.43
C ASN A 56 -7.81 -5.74 8.17
N PHE A 57 -8.80 -5.30 8.95
CA PHE A 57 -8.69 -4.08 9.74
C PHE A 57 -8.09 -4.38 11.10
N VAL A 58 -7.21 -3.48 11.56
CA VAL A 58 -6.73 -3.49 12.94
C VAL A 58 -7.65 -2.60 13.76
N ASP A 59 -8.36 -3.20 14.71
CA ASP A 59 -9.21 -2.48 15.66
C ASP A 59 -8.40 -1.86 16.82
N GLN A 60 -9.09 -1.20 17.75
CA GLN A 60 -8.46 -0.56 18.92
C GLN A 60 -7.83 -1.58 19.89
N ASN A 61 -8.25 -2.85 19.82
CA ASN A 61 -7.76 -3.96 20.63
C ASN A 61 -6.69 -4.80 19.89
N PHE A 62 -6.15 -4.29 18.79
CA PHE A 62 -5.20 -4.98 17.91
C PHE A 62 -5.71 -6.30 17.30
N SER A 63 -7.03 -6.52 17.31
CA SER A 63 -7.65 -7.66 16.68
C SER A 63 -7.81 -7.39 15.18
N LEU A 64 -7.60 -8.43 14.37
CA LEU A 64 -7.78 -8.39 12.92
C LEU A 64 -9.22 -8.75 12.57
N THR A 65 -10.01 -7.78 12.13
CA THR A 65 -11.36 -8.03 11.62
C THR A 65 -11.31 -8.08 10.09
N PRO A 66 -11.68 -9.21 9.45
CA PRO A 66 -11.77 -9.26 8.00
C PRO A 66 -12.91 -8.36 7.54
N LEU A 67 -12.60 -7.33 6.75
CA LEU A 67 -13.61 -6.52 6.10
C LEU A 67 -13.67 -6.93 4.63
N SER A 68 -14.80 -7.51 4.23
CA SER A 68 -15.18 -7.65 2.82
C SER A 68 -15.49 -6.25 2.29
N SER A 69 -14.44 -5.49 2.02
CA SER A 69 -14.59 -4.16 1.48
C SER A 69 -14.74 -4.29 -0.05
N ASN A 70 -15.87 -3.87 -0.61
CA ASN A 70 -16.06 -3.72 -2.07
C ASN A 70 -15.23 -2.53 -2.59
N ILE A 71 -14.02 -2.33 -2.07
CA ILE A 71 -13.13 -1.26 -2.46
C ILE A 71 -12.55 -1.64 -3.81
N ASN A 72 -12.84 -0.82 -4.81
CA ASN A 72 -12.22 -0.97 -6.11
C ASN A 72 -10.82 -0.34 -6.08
N PHE A 73 -9.88 -0.93 -6.81
CA PHE A 73 -8.53 -0.41 -6.91
C PHE A 73 -8.49 1.02 -7.48
N THR A 74 -9.39 1.34 -8.40
CA THR A 74 -9.48 2.67 -9.03
C THR A 74 -9.70 3.80 -8.06
N ASP A 75 -10.23 3.48 -6.87
CA ASP A 75 -10.57 4.45 -5.85
C ASP A 75 -9.41 4.63 -4.85
N LEU A 76 -8.29 3.92 -5.07
CA LEU A 76 -7.11 3.95 -4.23
C LEU A 76 -6.09 4.97 -4.74
N GLU A 77 -5.60 5.79 -3.82
CA GLU A 77 -4.44 6.63 -4.05
C GLU A 77 -3.19 5.92 -3.49
N PRO A 78 -2.18 5.58 -4.32
CA PRO A 78 -0.94 5.04 -3.81
C PRO A 78 -0.14 6.14 -3.11
N ILE A 79 0.28 5.84 -1.88
CA ILE A 79 1.06 6.75 -1.03
C ILE A 79 2.55 6.46 -1.17
N GLY A 80 2.89 5.20 -1.43
CA GLY A 80 4.28 4.78 -1.48
C GLY A 80 4.46 3.28 -1.42
N TRP A 81 5.74 2.90 -1.36
CA TRP A 81 6.20 1.53 -1.38
C TRP A 81 7.38 1.38 -0.43
N SER A 82 7.52 0.20 0.15
CA SER A 82 8.79 -0.24 0.71
C SER A 82 8.91 -1.76 0.71
N HIS A 83 10.09 -2.30 0.40
CA HIS A 83 10.45 -3.72 0.54
C HIS A 83 9.39 -4.75 0.09
N GLY A 84 8.77 -4.55 -1.09
CA GLY A 84 7.77 -5.50 -1.60
C GLY A 84 6.33 -5.23 -1.17
N VAL A 85 6.11 -4.12 -0.47
CA VAL A 85 4.83 -3.77 0.15
C VAL A 85 4.37 -2.40 -0.32
N TRP A 86 3.07 -2.30 -0.60
CA TRP A 86 2.45 -1.13 -1.23
C TRP A 86 1.51 -0.47 -0.24
N GLY A 87 1.65 0.85 -0.06
CA GLY A 87 0.77 1.66 0.76
C GLY A 87 -0.25 2.38 -0.10
N PHE A 88 -1.52 2.27 0.29
CA PHE A 88 -2.64 2.93 -0.35
C PHE A 88 -3.47 3.69 0.68
N ILE A 89 -4.05 4.79 0.22
CA ILE A 89 -5.08 5.52 0.92
C ILE A 89 -6.38 5.39 0.12
N TYR A 90 -7.49 5.24 0.82
CA TYR A 90 -8.85 5.19 0.27
C TYR A 90 -9.77 6.03 1.14
N GLY A 91 -10.51 6.99 0.59
CA GLY A 91 -11.50 7.70 1.39
C GLY A 91 -12.27 8.76 0.62
N PRO A 92 -13.55 9.01 0.97
CA PRO A 92 -14.27 10.18 0.50
C PRO A 92 -13.74 11.44 1.20
N ILE A 93 -13.88 12.58 0.52
CA ILE A 93 -13.33 13.92 0.84
C ILE A 93 -13.57 14.39 2.30
N VAL A 94 -14.48 13.79 3.08
CA VAL A 94 -15.06 14.50 4.23
C VAL A 94 -14.93 13.90 5.64
N ARG A 95 -14.66 12.61 5.91
CA ARG A 95 -14.67 12.15 7.33
C ARG A 95 -13.63 11.10 7.76
N HIS A 96 -13.30 10.11 6.94
CA HIS A 96 -12.29 9.10 7.32
C HIS A 96 -11.55 8.61 6.09
N TRP A 97 -10.22 8.69 6.12
CA TRP A 97 -9.38 8.01 5.15
C TRP A 97 -9.00 6.65 5.72
N ILE A 98 -8.93 5.64 4.88
CA ILE A 98 -8.43 4.31 5.21
C ILE A 98 -7.03 4.24 4.64
N GLY A 99 -6.04 4.11 5.51
CA GLY A 99 -4.70 3.74 5.10
C GLY A 99 -4.59 2.24 5.15
N PHE A 100 -4.11 1.62 4.09
CA PHE A 100 -3.82 0.19 4.12
C PHE A 100 -2.58 -0.17 3.34
N VAL A 101 -2.05 -1.32 3.72
CA VAL A 101 -0.78 -1.84 3.26
C VAL A 101 -1.02 -3.21 2.66
N TRP A 102 -0.57 -3.42 1.42
CA TRP A 102 -0.76 -4.66 0.68
C TRP A 102 0.58 -5.31 0.36
N ASN A 103 0.70 -6.60 0.68
CA ASN A 103 1.80 -7.45 0.25
C ASN A 103 1.34 -8.32 -0.94
N PRO A 104 1.64 -7.90 -2.20
CA PRO A 104 1.26 -8.65 -3.39
C PRO A 104 1.83 -10.08 -3.45
N SER A 105 2.96 -10.36 -2.78
CA SER A 105 3.61 -11.68 -2.82
C SER A 105 2.79 -12.77 -2.13
N ILE A 106 2.04 -12.42 -1.10
CA ILE A 106 1.16 -13.32 -0.34
C ILE A 106 -0.32 -12.97 -0.49
N LYS A 107 -0.63 -11.95 -1.29
CA LYS A 107 -2.00 -11.46 -1.57
C LYS A 107 -2.78 -11.09 -0.31
N ARG A 108 -2.10 -10.59 0.72
CA ARG A 108 -2.73 -10.15 1.99
C ARG A 108 -2.55 -8.66 2.17
N SER A 109 -3.57 -8.01 2.73
CA SER A 109 -3.53 -6.58 3.07
C SER A 109 -4.06 -6.33 4.47
N VAL A 110 -3.56 -5.26 5.08
CA VAL A 110 -3.96 -4.79 6.40
C VAL A 110 -4.28 -3.31 6.34
N GLY A 111 -5.42 -2.91 6.89
CA GLY A 111 -5.94 -1.54 6.85
C GLY A 111 -6.23 -0.98 8.22
N THR A 112 -6.25 0.34 8.32
CA THR A 112 -6.73 1.07 9.49
C THR A 112 -7.38 2.37 9.05
N PHE A 113 -8.31 2.84 9.86
CA PHE A 113 -8.82 4.18 9.71
C PHE A 113 -7.75 5.18 10.13
N ILE A 114 -7.40 6.07 9.23
CA ILE A 114 -6.71 7.33 9.47
C ILE A 114 -7.81 8.35 9.79
N PRO A 115 -8.12 8.56 11.08
CA PRO A 115 -9.00 9.64 11.49
C PRO A 115 -8.43 10.96 10.95
N TYR A 116 -9.20 11.63 10.10
CA TYR A 116 -8.90 13.00 9.71
C TYR A 116 -8.91 13.83 10.99
N VAL A 117 -7.92 14.70 11.15
CA VAL A 117 -7.90 15.68 12.22
C VAL A 117 -9.15 16.54 12.04
N THR A 118 -10.22 16.24 12.75
CA THR A 118 -11.22 17.25 13.05
C THR A 118 -10.48 18.28 13.89
N LEU A 119 -10.61 19.54 13.48
CA LEU A 119 -9.99 20.77 13.96
C LEU A 119 -10.08 21.06 15.48
N ALA A 120 -10.38 20.05 16.32
CA ALA A 120 -10.42 20.12 17.77
C ALA A 120 -9.37 19.25 18.49
N GLN A 121 -8.62 18.37 17.79
CA GLN A 121 -7.56 17.53 18.38
C GLN A 121 -6.14 17.97 17.94
N GLU A 122 -5.78 19.25 18.11
CA GLU A 122 -4.41 19.73 17.82
C GLU A 122 -3.30 19.08 18.68
N TYR A 123 -3.65 18.18 19.61
CA TYR A 123 -2.77 17.69 20.69
C TYR A 123 -2.57 16.17 20.72
N GLU A 124 -3.01 15.41 19.70
CA GLU A 124 -2.75 13.95 19.65
C GLU A 124 -1.86 13.60 18.46
N LYS A 125 -0.57 13.35 18.73
CA LYS A 125 0.31 12.79 17.71
C LYS A 125 0.04 11.28 17.61
N ARG A 126 -0.16 10.81 16.38
CA ARG A 126 -0.38 9.39 16.08
C ARG A 126 0.74 8.89 15.17
N PHE A 127 1.41 7.82 15.58
CA PHE A 127 2.32 7.06 14.73
C PHE A 127 1.61 5.85 14.16
N LEU A 128 1.84 5.60 12.88
CA LEU A 128 1.48 4.37 12.22
C LEU A 128 2.77 3.61 11.95
N ALA A 129 2.97 2.51 12.67
CA ALA A 129 4.08 1.61 12.44
C ALA A 129 3.60 0.40 11.64
N PHE A 130 4.45 -0.08 10.74
CA PHE A 130 4.20 -1.23 9.91
C PHE A 130 5.28 -2.29 10.15
N ARG A 131 4.87 -3.55 10.21
CA ARG A 131 5.78 -4.68 10.32
C ARG A 131 5.34 -5.82 9.41
N ILE A 132 6.32 -6.53 8.87
CA ILE A 132 6.12 -7.83 8.22
C ILE A 132 6.48 -8.91 9.24
N ARG A 133 5.57 -9.85 9.46
CA ARG A 133 5.85 -11.05 10.26
C ARG A 133 6.83 -11.97 9.52
N PRO A 134 8.00 -12.31 10.09
CA PRO A 134 9.02 -13.07 9.34
C PRO A 134 8.61 -14.51 9.02
N ASP A 135 7.69 -15.10 9.79
CA ASP A 135 7.21 -16.47 9.66
C ASP A 135 6.24 -16.68 8.49
N ASN A 136 5.30 -15.76 8.28
CA ASN A 136 4.24 -15.87 7.27
C ASN A 136 4.19 -14.69 6.28
N LEU A 137 5.09 -13.72 6.45
CA LEU A 137 5.19 -12.49 5.66
C LEU A 137 3.97 -11.57 5.75
N ASP A 138 3.09 -11.79 6.73
CA ASP A 138 1.87 -11.02 6.87
C ASP A 138 2.16 -9.57 7.23
N PRO A 139 1.51 -8.63 6.54
CA PRO A 139 1.56 -7.24 6.94
C PRO A 139 0.78 -7.07 8.25
N THR A 140 1.41 -6.42 9.21
CA THR A 140 0.81 -6.01 10.50
C THR A 140 0.97 -4.50 10.63
N MET A 141 -0.07 -3.85 11.12
CA MET A 141 -0.08 -2.41 11.31
C MET A 141 -0.36 -2.09 12.76
N LEU A 142 0.45 -1.21 13.34
CA LEU A 142 0.37 -0.79 14.72
C LEU A 142 0.06 0.71 14.74
N LYS A 143 -1.04 1.07 15.38
CA LYS A 143 -1.41 2.45 15.65
C LYS A 143 -0.98 2.80 17.06
N ILE A 144 -0.07 3.76 17.19
CA ILE A 144 0.38 4.29 18.48
C ILE A 144 -0.13 5.72 18.62
N SER A 145 -1.01 5.94 19.59
CA SER A 145 -1.41 7.27 20.04
C SER A 145 -0.59 7.63 21.28
N PHE A 146 -0.05 8.84 21.34
CA PHE A 146 0.59 9.35 22.55
C PHE A 146 0.12 10.77 22.84
N PRO A 147 -0.07 11.11 24.13
CA PRO A 147 -0.48 12.45 24.51
C PRO A 147 0.65 13.43 24.15
N PHE A 148 0.30 14.52 23.49
CA PHE A 148 1.21 15.66 23.38
C PHE A 148 1.10 16.45 24.68
N ASN A 149 2.17 16.44 25.49
CA ASN A 149 2.32 17.40 26.57
C ASN A 149 3.06 18.62 25.98
N PRO A 150 2.40 19.78 25.82
CA PRO A 150 3.01 20.97 25.25
C PRO A 150 4.18 21.51 26.08
#